data_AF-A0A1F8V6L6-F1
#
_entry.id   AF-A0A1F8V6L6-F1
#
_cell.length_a   1.000
_cell.length_b   1.000
_cell.length_c   1.000
_cell.angle_alpha   90.00
_cell.angle_beta   90.00
_cell.angle_gamma   90.00
#
_symmetry.space_group_name_H-M   'P 1'
#
loop_
_entity.id
_entity.type
_entity.pdbx_description
1 polymer ?
#
loop_
_entity_poly.entity_id
_entity_poly.type
_entity_poly.pdbx_seq_one_letter_code
_entity_poly.pdbx_strand_id
1 'polypeptide(L)'
;MRESSSWKILGLKEIAQSKNLPTTFIVGVSIGDRKLEGSQFLALMRKINELSKSIDLRFCFIAICDTLQRYNYMIDGKINEEVALATSARAGEIWIKKNSESLQELHVPYKIIRWSEWQERVDFKSIISRVEDAYNEDSNFKMAVNQSAMSFSSRFKKRYEEANGKEACINIDESLLQECCRRYLIEESAVIMHYWPEYESATQKIILYPGRMTAALEIAYEKFVHQKSTFQWKKYRFKEVASTECLHSIPSTLADMLNKHSPVNFLENFEGSDKKVFLVSLAAYTSIMQCQHRPLTEILYLLENYTKFLLDKAESIEMPESVLSRSLFYTPQLTSLTTRKDSSSTIQPAFDLLGKTTALENHS
;
A
#
# COMPACT_ATOMS: atom_id res chain seq x y z
N MET A 1 3.44 -13.54 4.61
CA MET A 1 3.20 -12.46 3.63
C MET A 1 4.53 -11.76 3.41
N ARG A 2 5.04 -11.67 2.17
CA ARG A 2 6.23 -10.86 1.87
C ARG A 2 5.86 -9.85 0.79
N GLU A 3 5.96 -8.56 1.11
CA GLU A 3 5.83 -7.44 0.17
C GLU A 3 7.16 -7.34 -0.60
N SER A 4 7.17 -7.73 -1.88
CA SER A 4 8.36 -7.65 -2.74
C SER A 4 8.55 -6.28 -3.41
N SER A 5 7.67 -5.33 -3.12
CA SER A 5 7.72 -3.99 -3.70
C SER A 5 8.13 -2.93 -2.69
N SER A 6 9.04 -2.05 -3.13
CA SER A 6 9.48 -0.89 -2.36
C SER A 6 8.65 0.32 -2.76
N TRP A 7 8.29 1.18 -1.81
CA TRP A 7 7.48 2.37 -2.08
C TRP A 7 8.30 3.65 -1.92
N LYS A 8 8.04 4.62 -2.80
CA LYS A 8 8.56 5.99 -2.69
C LYS A 8 7.43 6.99 -2.50
N ILE A 9 7.70 8.02 -1.70
CA ILE A 9 6.78 9.14 -1.48
C ILE A 9 7.12 10.28 -2.45
N LEU A 10 6.10 10.74 -3.18
CA LEU A 10 6.18 11.92 -4.06
C LEU A 10 5.31 13.05 -3.50
N GLY A 11 5.65 14.30 -3.83
CA GLY A 11 4.89 15.50 -3.41
C GLY A 11 5.40 16.21 -2.16
N LEU A 12 6.43 15.66 -1.48
CA LEU A 12 7.01 16.24 -0.26
C LEU A 12 8.41 16.84 -0.47
N LYS A 13 8.84 17.12 -1.70
CA LYS A 13 10.20 17.64 -1.97
C LYS A 13 10.38 19.11 -1.56
N GLU A 14 9.29 19.87 -1.53
CA GLU A 14 9.29 21.31 -1.28
C GLU A 14 8.38 21.62 -0.08
N ILE A 15 8.91 21.35 1.11
CA ILE A 15 8.29 21.79 2.34
C ILE A 15 8.75 23.22 2.58
N ALA A 16 7.88 24.18 2.24
CA ALA A 16 8.10 25.58 2.50
C ALA A 16 8.11 25.83 4.01
N GLN A 17 9.30 25.89 4.59
CA GLN A 17 9.47 26.30 5.97
C GLN A 17 9.19 27.79 6.10
N SER A 18 8.44 28.16 7.14
CA SER A 18 8.52 29.52 7.64
C SER A 18 9.94 29.73 8.13
N LYS A 19 10.69 30.66 7.52
CA LYS A 19 12.04 31.01 7.98
C LYS A 19 11.90 31.39 9.46
N ASN A 20 12.46 30.59 10.35
CA ASN A 20 12.56 30.79 11.81
C ASN A 20 11.51 30.09 12.71
N LEU A 21 10.67 29.17 12.23
CA LEU A 21 9.84 28.35 13.13
C LEU A 21 10.24 26.87 13.11
N PRO A 22 10.35 26.21 14.28
CA PRO A 22 10.44 24.76 14.32
C PRO A 22 9.19 24.17 13.68
N THR A 23 9.33 22.98 13.11
CA THR A 23 8.25 22.29 12.40
C THR A 23 7.75 21.10 13.22
N THR A 24 6.44 20.90 13.20
CA THR A 24 5.78 19.68 13.63
C THR A 24 4.98 19.09 12.47
N PHE A 25 5.21 17.82 12.18
CA PHE A 25 4.39 17.08 11.23
C PHE A 25 3.17 16.46 11.93
N ILE A 26 2.06 16.43 11.21
CA ILE A 26 0.84 15.73 11.62
C ILE A 26 0.51 14.73 10.52
N VAL A 27 0.70 13.45 10.80
CA VAL A 27 0.32 12.36 9.91
C VAL A 27 -1.09 11.94 10.26
N GLY A 28 -2.06 12.34 9.43
CA GLY A 28 -3.46 11.94 9.59
C GLY A 28 -3.68 10.52 9.09
N VAL A 29 -4.06 9.61 10.00
CA VAL A 29 -4.31 8.20 9.70
C VAL A 29 -5.82 7.93 9.71
N SER A 30 -6.42 7.86 8.53
CA SER A 30 -7.79 7.36 8.38
C SER A 30 -7.78 5.84 8.45
N ILE A 31 -8.39 5.27 9.49
CA ILE A 31 -8.51 3.81 9.63
C ILE A 31 -9.30 3.24 8.44
N GLY A 32 -8.79 2.15 7.87
CA GLY A 32 -9.34 1.52 6.66
C GLY A 32 -8.78 2.05 5.34
N ASP A 33 -7.95 3.11 5.33
CA ASP A 33 -7.16 3.46 4.14
C ASP A 33 -5.93 2.55 4.04
N ARG A 34 -6.01 1.57 3.13
CA ARG A 34 -4.94 0.58 2.88
C ARG A 34 -3.59 1.23 2.53
N LYS A 35 -3.59 2.47 2.03
CA LYS A 35 -2.35 3.20 1.71
C LYS A 35 -1.57 3.65 2.95
N LEU A 36 -2.24 3.68 4.11
CA LEU A 36 -1.67 4.05 5.40
C LEU A 36 -1.44 2.79 6.25
N GLU A 37 -1.08 1.68 5.62
CA GLU A 37 -0.71 0.42 6.28
C GLU A 37 0.55 -0.18 5.64
N GLY A 38 1.24 -1.05 6.39
CA GLY A 38 2.29 -1.93 5.85
C GLY A 38 3.46 -1.19 5.19
N SER A 39 3.99 -1.76 4.09
CA SER A 39 5.14 -1.19 3.36
C SER A 39 4.94 0.25 2.88
N GLN A 40 3.71 0.66 2.58
CA GLN A 40 3.42 2.04 2.18
C GLN A 40 3.60 2.98 3.38
N PHE A 41 3.00 2.64 4.52
CA PHE A 41 3.15 3.44 5.74
C PHE A 41 4.62 3.49 6.21
N LEU A 42 5.35 2.37 6.12
CA LEU A 42 6.79 2.33 6.37
C LEU A 42 7.57 3.31 5.48
N ALA A 43 7.26 3.36 4.18
CA ALA A 43 7.90 4.31 3.26
C ALA A 43 7.63 5.77 3.63
N LEU A 44 6.46 6.07 4.22
CA LEU A 44 6.17 7.40 4.75
C LEU A 44 7.05 7.73 5.97
N MET A 45 7.19 6.80 6.93
CA MET A 45 8.05 7.01 8.11
C MET A 45 9.51 7.28 7.70
N ARG A 46 10.03 6.49 6.75
CA ARG A 46 11.36 6.71 6.16
C ARG A 46 11.47 8.06 5.48
N LYS A 47 10.45 8.48 4.74
CA LYS A 47 10.43 9.80 4.11
C LYS A 47 10.45 10.93 5.14
N ILE A 48 9.75 10.79 6.26
CA ILE A 48 9.77 11.79 7.34
C ILE A 48 11.19 11.92 7.92
N ASN A 49 11.87 10.80 8.18
CA ASN A 49 13.28 10.82 8.63
C ASN A 49 14.23 11.44 7.60
N GLU A 50 13.97 11.29 6.30
CA GLU A 50 14.77 11.98 5.28
C GLU A 50 14.55 13.49 5.34
N LEU A 51 13.29 13.91 5.46
CA LEU A 51 12.94 15.34 5.51
C LEU A 51 13.49 16.00 6.76
N SER A 52 13.50 15.31 7.90
CA SER A 52 14.03 15.82 9.17
C SER A 52 15.52 16.21 9.11
N LYS A 53 16.26 15.77 8.09
CA LYS A 53 17.66 16.17 7.85
C LYS A 53 17.79 17.55 7.20
N SER A 54 16.74 18.00 6.50
CA SER A 54 16.72 19.27 5.74
C SER A 54 15.84 20.35 6.37
N ILE A 55 15.01 19.99 7.35
CA ILE A 55 14.12 20.91 8.04
C ILE A 55 14.28 20.78 9.56
N ASP A 56 14.02 21.84 10.32
CA ASP A 56 14.02 21.83 11.79
C ASP A 56 12.74 21.13 12.31
N LEU A 57 12.61 19.83 12.03
CA LEU A 57 11.50 19.01 12.48
C LEU A 57 11.73 18.59 13.93
N ARG A 58 10.95 19.16 14.85
CA ARG A 58 11.05 18.88 16.29
C ARG A 58 10.19 17.73 16.73
N PHE A 59 9.05 17.53 16.06
CA PHE A 59 8.06 16.58 16.52
C PHE A 59 7.20 16.03 15.37
N CYS A 60 6.68 14.82 15.54
CA CYS A 60 5.69 14.22 14.65
C CYS A 60 4.50 13.69 15.45
N PHE A 61 3.28 14.10 15.08
CA PHE A 61 2.05 13.53 15.61
C PHE A 61 1.50 12.50 14.63
N ILE A 62 1.34 11.28 15.08
CA ILE A 62 0.60 10.25 14.34
C ILE A 62 -0.85 10.30 14.84
N ALA A 63 -1.68 11.05 14.15
CA ALA A 63 -3.08 11.27 14.53
C ALA A 63 -3.94 10.12 13.99
N ILE A 64 -4.35 9.22 14.86
CA ILE A 64 -5.20 8.08 14.51
C ILE A 64 -6.65 8.55 14.53
N CYS A 65 -7.25 8.69 13.34
CA CYS A 65 -8.63 9.14 13.16
C CYS A 65 -9.60 7.96 13.28
N ASP A 66 -9.51 7.22 14.38
CA ASP A 66 -10.28 6.00 14.67
C ASP A 66 -11.73 6.28 15.07
N THR A 67 -11.99 6.93 16.21
CA THR A 67 -13.36 7.11 16.72
C THR A 67 -14.20 8.06 15.85
N LEU A 68 -13.56 8.83 14.97
CA LEU A 68 -14.24 9.55 13.88
C LEU A 68 -14.98 8.58 12.94
N GLN A 69 -14.43 7.39 12.70
CA GLN A 69 -15.03 6.37 11.83
C GLN A 69 -16.31 5.77 12.40
N ARG A 70 -16.70 6.05 13.66
CA ARG A 70 -17.96 5.55 14.23
C ARG A 70 -19.17 5.87 13.35
N TYR A 71 -19.17 7.05 12.72
CA TYR A 71 -20.22 7.44 11.78
C TYR A 71 -20.31 6.48 10.59
N ASN A 72 -19.17 5.97 10.10
CA ASN A 72 -19.15 5.01 9.00
C ASN A 72 -19.69 3.65 9.38
N TYR A 73 -19.49 3.24 10.63
CA TYR A 73 -20.06 2.01 11.17
C TYR A 73 -21.58 2.11 11.40
N MET A 74 -22.12 3.31 11.59
CA MET A 74 -23.56 3.54 11.79
C MET A 74 -24.37 3.63 10.48
N ILE A 75 -23.72 3.75 9.32
CA ILE A 75 -24.39 4.09 8.05
C ILE A 75 -25.48 3.10 7.65
N ASP A 76 -25.34 1.81 7.94
CA ASP A 76 -26.34 0.80 7.57
C ASP A 76 -27.45 0.62 8.62
N GLY A 77 -27.46 1.45 9.67
CA GLY A 77 -28.48 1.46 10.72
C GLY A 77 -28.50 0.23 11.63
N LYS A 78 -27.57 -0.72 11.44
CA LYS A 78 -27.57 -1.99 12.19
C LYS A 78 -26.96 -1.87 13.58
N ILE A 79 -26.12 -0.85 13.79
CA ILE A 79 -25.46 -0.61 15.07
C ILE A 79 -25.67 0.83 15.52
N ASN A 80 -25.88 0.99 16.83
CA ASN A 80 -26.01 2.29 17.45
C ASN A 80 -24.64 2.96 17.64
N GLU A 81 -24.65 4.24 18.02
CA GLU A 81 -23.43 5.05 18.14
C GLU A 81 -22.46 4.53 19.21
N GLU A 82 -22.96 3.98 20.32
CA GLU A 82 -22.12 3.43 21.39
C GLU A 82 -21.31 2.23 20.91
N VAL A 83 -21.98 1.27 20.24
CA VAL A 83 -21.32 0.10 19.66
C VAL A 83 -20.38 0.51 18.53
N ALA A 84 -20.76 1.50 17.72
CA ALA A 84 -19.92 2.03 16.65
C ALA A 84 -18.66 2.73 17.20
N LEU A 85 -18.77 3.45 18.31
CA LEU A 85 -17.65 4.08 19.00
C LEU A 85 -16.67 3.02 19.52
N ALA A 86 -17.17 2.00 20.23
CA ALA A 86 -16.34 0.90 20.72
C ALA A 86 -15.66 0.11 19.57
N THR A 87 -16.39 -0.11 18.48
CA THR A 87 -15.88 -0.83 17.30
C THR A 87 -14.77 -0.03 16.60
N SER A 88 -14.99 1.27 16.39
CA SER A 88 -14.01 2.15 15.76
C SER A 88 -12.76 2.35 16.60
N ALA A 89 -12.89 2.50 17.94
CA ALA A 89 -11.74 2.54 18.85
C ALA A 89 -10.89 1.26 18.75
N ARG A 90 -11.52 0.09 18.80
CA ARG A 90 -10.83 -1.20 18.63
C ARG A 90 -10.13 -1.32 17.28
N ALA A 91 -10.75 -0.84 16.20
CA ALA A 91 -10.13 -0.84 14.88
C ALA A 91 -8.83 -0.01 14.86
N GLY A 92 -8.81 1.13 15.55
CA GLY A 92 -7.61 1.90 15.73
C GLY A 92 -6.54 1.18 16.56
N GLU A 93 -6.91 0.45 17.62
CA GLU A 93 -5.93 -0.33 18.42
C GLU A 93 -5.25 -1.40 17.58
N ILE A 94 -6.05 -2.12 16.78
CA ILE A 94 -5.57 -3.13 15.83
C ILE A 94 -4.61 -2.49 14.83
N TRP A 95 -4.95 -1.32 14.29
CA TRP A 95 -4.09 -0.62 13.35
C TRP A 95 -2.73 -0.25 13.98
N ILE A 96 -2.71 0.26 15.22
CA ILE A 96 -1.46 0.57 15.93
C ILE A 96 -0.61 -0.69 16.07
N LYS A 97 -1.21 -1.80 16.54
CA LYS A 97 -0.50 -3.06 16.72
C LYS A 97 0.05 -3.60 15.39
N LYS A 98 -0.72 -3.50 14.31
CA LYS A 98 -0.30 -3.97 12.97
C LYS A 98 0.85 -3.16 12.39
N ASN A 99 0.95 -1.87 12.71
CA ASN A 99 1.94 -0.96 12.15
C ASN A 99 3.06 -0.60 13.15
N SER A 100 3.17 -1.31 14.28
CA SER A 100 4.15 -1.01 15.32
C SER A 100 5.59 -1.06 14.80
N GLU A 101 5.91 -2.01 13.92
CA GLU A 101 7.24 -2.10 13.30
C GLU A 101 7.54 -0.88 12.42
N SER A 102 6.55 -0.39 11.66
CA SER A 102 6.71 0.82 10.86
C SER A 102 6.87 2.07 11.74
N LEU A 103 6.15 2.15 12.85
CA LEU A 103 6.24 3.25 13.81
C LEU A 103 7.62 3.29 14.52
N GLN A 104 8.23 2.13 14.77
CA GLN A 104 9.57 2.03 15.35
C GLN A 104 10.66 2.58 14.41
N GLU A 105 10.42 2.61 13.10
CA GLU A 105 11.34 3.17 12.12
C GLU A 105 11.30 4.71 12.08
N LEU A 106 10.41 5.37 12.82
CA LEU A 106 10.36 6.83 12.91
C LEU A 106 11.36 7.31 13.99
N HIS A 107 12.43 7.99 13.57
CA HIS A 107 13.53 8.37 14.46
C HIS A 107 13.38 9.78 15.04
N VAL A 108 12.47 10.59 14.49
CA VAL A 108 12.11 11.89 15.08
C VAL A 108 11.24 11.67 16.31
N PRO A 109 11.29 12.56 17.33
CA PRO A 109 10.37 12.50 18.46
C PRO A 109 8.92 12.48 17.97
N TYR A 110 8.13 11.53 18.46
CA TYR A 110 6.73 11.40 18.04
C TYR A 110 5.81 10.95 19.17
N LYS A 111 4.51 11.26 19.00
CA LYS A 111 3.42 10.76 19.83
C LYS A 111 2.29 10.28 18.91
N ILE A 112 1.70 9.15 19.29
CA ILE A 112 0.42 8.69 18.72
C ILE A 112 -0.69 9.38 19.51
N ILE A 113 -1.60 10.06 18.81
CA ILE A 113 -2.76 10.70 19.41
C ILE A 113 -4.02 10.07 18.83
N ARG A 114 -4.91 9.60 19.70
CA ARG A 114 -6.21 9.02 19.31
C ARG A 114 -7.23 10.12 19.05
N TRP A 115 -8.21 9.84 18.21
CA TRP A 115 -9.25 10.83 17.93
C TRP A 115 -10.07 11.16 19.18
N SER A 116 -10.29 10.19 20.07
CA SER A 116 -10.96 10.38 21.35
C SER A 116 -10.27 11.38 22.28
N GLU A 117 -8.94 11.51 22.24
CA GLU A 117 -8.22 12.50 23.04
C GLU A 117 -8.66 13.94 22.71
N TRP A 118 -9.08 14.22 21.47
CA TRP A 118 -9.65 15.52 21.09
C TRP A 118 -11.09 15.69 21.56
N GLN A 119 -11.86 14.60 21.56
CA GLN A 119 -13.27 14.59 21.97
C GLN A 119 -13.42 14.79 23.48
N GLU A 120 -12.44 14.34 24.25
CA GLU A 120 -12.39 14.46 25.71
C GLU A 120 -11.98 15.85 26.21
N ARG A 121 -11.53 16.74 25.31
CA ARG A 121 -11.18 18.10 25.70
C ARG A 121 -12.40 18.88 26.17
N VAL A 122 -12.22 19.67 27.22
CA VAL A 122 -13.29 20.45 27.87
C VAL A 122 -13.99 21.42 26.90
N ASP A 123 -13.26 21.94 25.92
CA ASP A 123 -13.73 22.89 24.92
C ASP A 123 -14.35 22.22 23.68
N PHE A 124 -14.31 20.88 23.56
CA PHE A 124 -14.77 20.17 22.36
C PHE A 124 -16.23 20.46 22.01
N LYS A 125 -17.13 20.46 23.01
CA LYS A 125 -18.55 20.76 22.79
C LYS A 125 -18.75 22.16 22.21
N SER A 126 -18.00 23.14 22.71
CA SER A 126 -18.10 24.53 22.23
C SER A 126 -17.59 24.68 20.79
N ILE A 127 -16.51 23.97 20.45
CA ILE A 127 -15.93 23.99 19.10
C ILE A 127 -16.86 23.31 18.10
N ILE A 128 -17.40 22.14 18.44
CA ILE A 128 -18.37 21.44 17.59
C ILE A 128 -19.60 22.32 17.34
N SER A 129 -20.17 22.91 18.39
CA SER A 129 -21.32 23.83 18.26
C SER A 129 -21.01 24.96 17.28
N ARG A 130 -19.83 25.59 17.38
CA ARG A 130 -19.43 26.66 16.47
C ARG A 130 -19.34 26.22 15.00
N VAL A 131 -18.89 25.00 14.74
CA VAL A 131 -18.84 24.45 13.38
C VAL A 131 -20.25 24.08 12.88
N GLU A 132 -21.11 23.57 13.76
CA GLU A 132 -22.52 23.30 13.45
C GLU A 132 -23.30 24.59 13.15
N ASP A 133 -23.12 25.64 13.95
CA ASP A 133 -23.71 26.96 13.73
C ASP A 133 -23.25 27.51 12.37
N ALA A 134 -21.95 27.42 12.07
CA ALA A 134 -21.45 27.80 10.76
C ALA A 134 -22.08 26.98 9.63
N TYR A 135 -22.29 25.68 9.81
CA TYR A 135 -22.98 24.86 8.80
C TYR A 135 -24.45 25.28 8.61
N ASN A 136 -25.12 25.71 9.66
CA ASN A 136 -26.53 26.12 9.61
C ASN A 136 -26.70 27.51 8.99
N GLU A 137 -25.77 28.43 9.26
CA GLU A 137 -25.86 29.85 8.92
C GLU A 137 -25.15 30.22 7.61
N ASP A 138 -24.03 29.56 7.29
CA ASP A 138 -23.21 29.88 6.11
C ASP A 138 -23.58 28.95 4.94
N SER A 139 -24.26 29.53 3.93
CA SER A 139 -24.70 28.78 2.75
C SER A 139 -23.55 28.15 1.96
N ASN A 140 -22.38 28.79 1.93
CA ASN A 140 -21.22 28.27 1.21
C ASN A 140 -20.64 27.06 1.95
N PHE A 141 -20.51 27.16 3.28
CA PHE A 141 -20.04 26.04 4.07
C PHE A 141 -21.04 24.87 4.04
N LYS A 142 -22.33 25.15 4.16
CA LYS A 142 -23.40 24.16 4.02
C LYS A 142 -23.33 23.40 2.70
N MET A 143 -23.20 24.13 1.59
CA MET A 143 -23.07 23.54 0.26
C MET A 143 -21.81 22.67 0.15
N ALA A 144 -20.67 23.14 0.66
CA ALA A 144 -19.40 22.41 0.62
C ALA A 144 -19.43 21.12 1.45
N VAL A 145 -20.07 21.14 2.63
CA VAL A 145 -20.32 19.96 3.47
C VAL A 145 -21.22 18.98 2.73
N ASN A 146 -22.35 19.43 2.18
CA ASN A 146 -23.28 18.55 1.47
C ASN A 146 -22.64 17.91 0.22
N GLN A 147 -21.85 18.67 -0.55
CA GLN A 147 -21.12 18.14 -1.71
C GLN A 147 -20.07 17.09 -1.30
N SER A 148 -19.38 17.35 -0.19
CA SER A 148 -18.40 16.40 0.37
C SER A 148 -19.10 15.13 0.87
N ALA A 149 -20.25 15.28 1.53
CA ALA A 149 -21.08 14.18 2.01
C ALA A 149 -21.59 13.32 0.85
N MET A 150 -22.07 13.93 -0.25
CA MET A 150 -22.45 13.21 -1.47
C MET A 150 -21.30 12.38 -2.04
N SER A 151 -20.11 12.99 -2.14
CA SER A 151 -18.91 12.30 -2.63
C SER A 151 -18.51 11.11 -1.74
N PHE A 152 -18.63 11.27 -0.42
CA PHE A 152 -18.31 10.23 0.55
C PHE A 152 -19.33 9.08 0.50
N SER A 153 -20.62 9.42 0.49
CA SER A 153 -21.72 8.46 0.43
C SER A 153 -21.69 7.62 -0.86
N SER A 154 -21.38 8.21 -2.02
CA SER A 154 -21.18 7.43 -3.25
C SER A 154 -20.01 6.44 -3.14
N ARG A 155 -18.88 6.84 -2.54
CA ARG A 155 -17.73 5.94 -2.33
C ARG A 155 -18.02 4.86 -1.31
N PHE A 156 -18.83 5.16 -0.29
CA PHE A 156 -19.27 4.16 0.69
C PHE A 156 -20.12 3.10 0.00
N LYS A 157 -21.17 3.49 -0.72
CA LYS A 157 -22.07 2.55 -1.42
C LYS A 157 -21.29 1.63 -2.34
N LYS A 158 -20.37 2.18 -3.14
CA LYS A 158 -19.51 1.38 -4.01
C LYS A 158 -18.71 0.32 -3.25
N ARG A 159 -18.05 0.70 -2.15
CA ARG A 159 -17.29 -0.25 -1.32
C ARG A 159 -18.18 -1.27 -0.62
N TYR A 160 -19.37 -0.85 -0.20
CA TYR A 160 -20.34 -1.71 0.45
C TYR A 160 -20.91 -2.76 -0.51
N GLU A 161 -21.22 -2.35 -1.74
CA GLU A 161 -21.61 -3.22 -2.85
C GLU A 161 -20.51 -4.22 -3.18
N GLU A 162 -19.26 -3.76 -3.30
CA GLU A 162 -18.10 -4.63 -3.57
C GLU A 162 -17.89 -5.69 -2.46
N ALA A 163 -18.20 -5.34 -1.21
CA ALA A 163 -18.01 -6.24 -0.07
C ALA A 163 -19.20 -7.18 0.19
N ASN A 164 -20.43 -6.76 -0.11
CA ASN A 164 -21.66 -7.45 0.32
C ASN A 164 -22.61 -7.83 -0.83
N GLY A 165 -22.29 -7.47 -2.07
CA GLY A 165 -23.17 -7.65 -3.23
C GLY A 165 -24.11 -6.44 -3.46
N LYS A 166 -24.71 -6.38 -4.65
CA LYS A 166 -25.54 -5.25 -5.10
C LYS A 166 -26.80 -5.08 -4.26
N GLU A 167 -27.38 -6.20 -3.86
CA GLU A 167 -28.63 -6.27 -3.10
C GLU A 167 -28.47 -5.64 -1.71
N ALA A 168 -27.26 -5.64 -1.16
CA ALA A 168 -26.97 -5.06 0.15
C ALA A 168 -27.12 -3.53 0.16
N CYS A 169 -26.92 -2.86 -0.98
CA CYS A 169 -27.08 -1.40 -1.08
C CYS A 169 -28.54 -0.95 -1.19
N ILE A 170 -29.48 -1.85 -1.54
CA ILE A 170 -30.90 -1.52 -1.72
C ILE A 170 -31.55 -1.05 -0.40
N ASN A 171 -31.04 -1.53 0.73
CA ASN A 171 -31.61 -1.29 2.05
C ASN A 171 -30.88 -0.20 2.86
N ILE A 172 -30.00 0.58 2.24
CA ILE A 172 -29.31 1.67 2.95
C ILE A 172 -30.29 2.85 3.08
N ASP A 173 -30.55 3.27 4.32
CA ASP A 173 -31.28 4.49 4.60
C ASP A 173 -30.44 5.70 4.15
N GLU A 174 -30.87 6.35 3.07
CA GLU A 174 -30.21 7.52 2.51
C GLU A 174 -30.15 8.70 3.49
N SER A 175 -31.20 8.89 4.29
CA SER A 175 -31.25 9.99 5.26
C SER A 175 -30.22 9.76 6.37
N LEU A 176 -30.16 8.53 6.89
CA LEU A 176 -29.14 8.15 7.89
C LEU A 176 -27.73 8.24 7.31
N LEU A 177 -27.52 7.77 6.07
CA LEU A 177 -26.23 7.86 5.39
C LEU A 177 -25.77 9.31 5.24
N GLN A 178 -26.65 10.22 4.79
CA GLN A 178 -26.30 11.64 4.67
C GLN A 178 -26.00 12.26 6.02
N GLU A 179 -26.79 11.94 7.06
CA GLU A 179 -26.58 12.46 8.40
C GLU A 179 -25.25 11.98 8.99
N CYS A 180 -24.91 10.69 8.86
CA CYS A 180 -23.62 10.16 9.29
C CYS A 180 -22.44 10.82 8.55
N CYS A 181 -22.54 11.00 7.22
CA CYS A 181 -21.53 11.72 6.44
C CYS A 181 -21.38 13.18 6.91
N ARG A 182 -22.48 13.85 7.21
CA ARG A 182 -22.49 15.25 7.69
C ARG A 182 -21.81 15.34 9.06
N ARG A 183 -22.24 14.53 10.03
CA ARG A 183 -21.65 14.51 11.38
C ARG A 183 -20.15 14.21 11.34
N TYR A 184 -19.74 13.27 10.48
CA TYR A 184 -18.32 13.00 10.21
C TYR A 184 -17.58 14.26 9.78
N LEU A 185 -18.07 14.95 8.75
CA LEU A 185 -17.38 16.12 8.17
C LEU A 185 -17.36 17.33 9.11
N ILE A 186 -18.42 17.54 9.90
CA ILE A 186 -18.48 18.58 10.92
C ILE A 186 -17.44 18.32 12.00
N GLU A 187 -17.37 17.09 12.51
CA GLU A 187 -16.39 16.73 13.54
C GLU A 187 -14.95 16.76 13.01
N GLU A 188 -14.73 16.29 11.78
CA GLU A 188 -13.43 16.37 11.11
C GLU A 188 -12.98 17.83 10.95
N SER A 189 -13.90 18.70 10.53
CA SER A 189 -13.65 20.15 10.41
C SER A 189 -13.31 20.78 11.76
N ALA A 190 -14.06 20.42 12.82
CA ALA A 190 -13.82 20.91 14.17
C ALA A 190 -12.42 20.53 14.66
N VAL A 191 -12.06 19.25 14.62
CA VAL A 191 -10.78 18.79 15.17
C VAL A 191 -9.59 19.28 14.31
N ILE A 192 -9.65 19.10 12.98
CA ILE A 192 -8.51 19.41 12.11
C ILE A 192 -8.31 20.92 11.99
N MET A 193 -9.37 21.74 11.97
CA MET A 193 -9.21 23.18 11.71
C MET A 193 -9.17 24.04 12.98
N HIS A 194 -9.52 23.50 14.16
CA HIS A 194 -9.34 24.21 15.43
C HIS A 194 -8.20 23.65 16.28
N TYR A 195 -8.11 22.33 16.47
CA TYR A 195 -7.10 21.80 17.39
C TYR A 195 -5.73 21.63 16.75
N TRP A 196 -5.66 21.04 15.56
CA TRP A 196 -4.35 20.74 14.96
C TRP A 196 -3.48 21.97 14.66
N PRO A 197 -4.01 23.14 14.25
CA PRO A 197 -3.19 24.35 14.06
C PRO A 197 -2.62 24.88 15.37
N GLU A 198 -3.39 24.79 16.46
CA GLU A 198 -3.07 25.38 17.77
C GLU A 198 -2.34 24.41 18.70
N TYR A 199 -2.24 23.14 18.32
CA TYR A 199 -1.67 22.11 19.16
C TYR A 199 -0.17 22.28 19.31
N GLU A 200 0.29 22.74 20.49
CA GLU A 200 1.66 23.23 20.75
C GLU A 200 1.99 24.48 19.91
N SER A 201 1.52 25.64 20.37
CA SER A 201 1.45 26.93 19.65
C SER A 201 2.78 27.53 19.16
N ALA A 202 3.94 26.97 19.53
CA ALA A 202 5.25 27.51 19.18
C ALA A 202 5.88 26.89 17.91
N THR A 203 5.14 26.12 17.11
CA THR A 203 5.69 25.46 15.91
C THR A 203 4.81 25.62 14.68
N GLN A 204 5.44 25.60 13.51
CA GLN A 204 4.75 25.42 12.23
C GLN A 204 4.19 24.00 12.15
N LYS A 205 2.91 23.86 11.80
CA LYS A 205 2.19 22.60 11.67
C LYS A 205 2.03 22.24 10.20
N ILE A 206 2.44 21.03 9.83
CA ILE A 206 2.32 20.53 8.47
C ILE A 206 1.61 19.19 8.49
N ILE A 207 0.38 19.17 7.99
CA ILE A 207 -0.38 17.94 7.80
C ILE A 207 0.17 17.21 6.59
N LEU A 208 0.53 15.95 6.78
CA LEU A 208 0.86 15.02 5.71
C LEU A 208 -0.37 14.13 5.46
N TYR A 209 -0.96 14.24 4.28
CA TYR A 209 -2.10 13.40 3.90
C TYR A 209 -2.02 12.98 2.42
N PRO A 210 -2.42 11.75 2.04
CA PRO A 210 -2.36 11.32 0.64
C PRO A 210 -3.46 11.95 -0.23
N GLY A 211 -4.50 12.50 0.40
CA GLY A 211 -5.60 13.22 -0.24
C GLY A 211 -5.39 14.74 -0.33
N ARG A 212 -6.22 15.39 -1.16
CA ARG A 212 -6.49 16.82 -1.02
C ARG A 212 -7.48 17.03 0.12
N MET A 213 -7.58 18.25 0.63
CA MET A 213 -8.72 18.63 1.47
C MET A 213 -10.03 18.36 0.72
N THR A 214 -11.08 18.00 1.45
CA THR A 214 -12.45 18.00 0.91
C THR A 214 -12.92 19.45 0.78
N ALA A 215 -13.97 19.71 0.00
CA ALA A 215 -14.53 21.06 -0.10
C ALA A 215 -14.96 21.59 1.29
N ALA A 216 -15.49 20.72 2.15
CA ALA A 216 -15.82 21.05 3.53
C ALA A 216 -14.59 21.53 4.31
N LEU A 217 -13.48 20.78 4.25
CA LEU A 217 -12.24 21.13 4.93
C LEU A 217 -11.58 22.39 4.35
N GLU A 218 -11.69 22.65 3.04
CA GLU A 218 -11.16 23.88 2.44
C GLU A 218 -11.89 25.12 2.98
N ILE A 219 -13.23 25.09 3.04
CA ILE A 219 -14.00 26.19 3.62
C ILE A 219 -13.77 26.31 5.13
N ALA A 220 -13.72 25.19 5.85
CA ALA A 220 -13.42 25.17 7.28
C ALA A 220 -12.02 25.73 7.57
N TYR A 221 -11.02 25.41 6.75
CA TYR A 221 -9.68 25.98 6.83
C TYR A 221 -9.73 27.49 6.71
N GLU A 222 -10.44 28.02 5.71
CA GLU A 222 -10.55 29.46 5.50
C GLU A 222 -11.24 30.18 6.67
N LYS A 223 -12.22 29.52 7.30
CA LYS A 223 -13.08 30.09 8.34
C LYS A 223 -12.50 29.99 9.76
N PHE A 224 -11.81 28.90 10.07
CA PHE A 224 -11.45 28.55 11.45
C PHE A 224 -9.94 28.58 11.72
N VAL A 225 -9.09 28.44 10.69
CA VAL A 225 -7.64 28.52 10.88
C VAL A 225 -7.22 29.99 10.88
N HIS A 226 -6.79 30.46 12.05
CA HIS A 226 -6.32 31.83 12.22
C HIS A 226 -4.91 32.03 11.66
N GLN A 227 -4.00 31.07 11.88
CA GLN A 227 -2.59 31.18 11.48
C GLN A 227 -2.28 30.37 10.19
N LYS A 228 -2.86 30.78 9.06
CA LYS A 228 -2.68 30.10 7.76
C LYS A 228 -1.22 30.04 7.26
N SER A 229 -0.36 30.94 7.72
CA SER A 229 1.07 30.94 7.37
C SER A 229 1.84 29.80 8.06
N THR A 230 1.37 29.35 9.23
CA THR A 230 2.03 28.34 10.06
C THR A 230 1.32 26.99 10.04
N PHE A 231 0.12 26.87 9.47
CA PHE A 231 -0.59 25.60 9.28
C PHE A 231 -0.72 25.26 7.80
N GLN A 232 -0.09 24.17 7.34
CA GLN A 232 -0.05 23.79 5.93
C GLN A 232 -0.54 22.35 5.70
N TRP A 233 -1.29 22.16 4.62
CA TRP A 233 -1.64 20.82 4.12
C TRP A 233 -0.72 20.41 2.98
N LYS A 234 -0.01 19.30 3.15
CA LYS A 234 0.89 18.74 2.14
C LYS A 234 0.38 17.40 1.67
N LYS A 235 -0.15 17.43 0.44
CA LYS A 235 -0.54 16.22 -0.27
C LYS A 235 0.69 15.43 -0.70
N TYR A 236 0.68 14.13 -0.47
CA TYR A 236 1.65 13.21 -1.06
C TYR A 236 0.99 12.08 -1.84
N ARG A 237 1.79 11.29 -2.56
CA ARG A 237 1.35 10.05 -3.21
C ARG A 237 2.42 8.98 -3.11
N PHE A 238 1.97 7.74 -3.00
CA PHE A 238 2.83 6.57 -3.08
C PHE A 238 3.11 6.22 -4.54
N LYS A 239 4.36 5.87 -4.84
CA LYS A 239 4.79 5.29 -6.11
C LYS A 239 5.52 3.99 -5.82
N GLU A 240 5.04 2.90 -6.41
CA GLU A 240 5.71 1.61 -6.35
C GLU A 240 7.01 1.65 -7.17
N VAL A 241 8.04 0.99 -6.65
CA VAL A 241 9.36 0.89 -7.27
C VAL A 241 9.86 -0.54 -7.13
N ALA A 242 10.36 -1.09 -8.24
CA ALA A 242 10.99 -2.40 -8.26
C ALA A 242 12.15 -2.45 -7.24
N SER A 243 12.15 -3.46 -6.38
CA SER A 243 13.23 -3.70 -5.41
C SER A 243 14.49 -4.19 -6.16
N THR A 244 15.59 -3.45 -6.05
CA THR A 244 16.90 -3.85 -6.59
C THR A 244 17.62 -4.90 -5.73
N GLU A 245 17.08 -5.26 -4.57
CA GLU A 245 17.70 -6.19 -3.61
C GLU A 245 17.84 -7.63 -4.11
N CYS A 246 17.12 -8.03 -5.17
CA CYS A 246 17.31 -9.35 -5.79
C CYS A 246 18.59 -9.50 -6.62
N LEU A 247 19.39 -8.44 -6.84
CA LEU A 247 20.58 -8.48 -7.71
C LEU A 247 21.92 -8.63 -6.95
N HIS A 248 21.94 -8.50 -5.62
CA HIS A 248 23.18 -8.47 -4.85
C HIS A 248 23.45 -9.70 -3.98
N SER A 249 22.53 -10.66 -3.95
CA SER A 249 22.73 -11.95 -3.27
C SER A 249 22.94 -13.09 -4.26
N ILE A 250 23.89 -12.96 -5.18
CA ILE A 250 24.44 -14.14 -5.87
C ILE A 250 25.45 -14.76 -4.89
N PRO A 251 25.19 -15.94 -4.31
CA PRO A 251 26.17 -16.63 -3.48
C PRO A 251 27.41 -16.90 -4.33
N SER A 252 28.62 -16.71 -3.81
CA SER A 252 29.87 -17.07 -4.49
C SER A 252 29.89 -18.53 -4.96
N THR A 253 29.14 -19.40 -4.27
CA THR A 253 28.90 -20.80 -4.66
C THR A 253 28.13 -20.96 -5.98
N LEU A 254 27.31 -20.00 -6.40
CA LEU A 254 26.60 -20.06 -7.70
C LEU A 254 27.52 -19.70 -8.87
N ALA A 255 28.45 -18.75 -8.70
CA ALA A 255 29.49 -18.47 -9.69
C ALA A 255 30.42 -19.68 -9.89
N ASP A 256 30.74 -20.38 -8.80
CA ASP A 256 31.55 -21.61 -8.85
C ASP A 256 30.78 -22.81 -9.41
N MET A 257 29.48 -22.93 -9.16
CA MET A 257 28.62 -23.98 -9.75
C MET A 257 28.35 -23.75 -11.23
N LEU A 258 28.13 -22.50 -11.66
CA LEU A 258 27.99 -22.14 -13.07
C LEU A 258 29.28 -22.36 -13.84
N ASN A 259 30.45 -22.37 -13.20
CA ASN A 259 31.73 -22.70 -13.86
C ASN A 259 31.99 -24.21 -13.96
N LYS A 260 31.49 -25.04 -13.03
CA LYS A 260 31.81 -26.49 -12.98
C LYS A 260 30.88 -27.38 -13.81
N HIS A 261 29.66 -26.94 -14.12
CA HIS A 261 28.71 -27.69 -14.97
C HIS A 261 28.07 -26.80 -16.05
N SER A 262 28.82 -25.83 -16.56
CA SER A 262 28.28 -24.75 -17.37
C SER A 262 27.69 -25.21 -18.71
N PRO A 263 26.44 -24.86 -19.02
CA PRO A 263 25.94 -24.80 -20.40
C PRO A 263 26.69 -23.75 -21.25
N VAL A 264 27.62 -22.97 -20.66
CA VAL A 264 28.36 -21.91 -21.34
C VAL A 264 29.32 -22.43 -22.41
N ASN A 265 29.76 -23.70 -22.35
CA ASN A 265 30.51 -24.31 -23.46
C ASN A 265 29.64 -24.54 -24.72
N PHE A 266 28.30 -24.46 -24.60
CA PHE A 266 27.38 -24.54 -25.75
C PHE A 266 27.07 -23.16 -26.38
N LEU A 267 27.54 -22.06 -25.76
CA LEU A 267 27.25 -20.68 -26.18
C LEU A 267 28.26 -20.10 -27.17
N GLU A 268 29.25 -20.89 -27.61
CA GLU A 268 30.18 -20.49 -28.68
C GLU A 268 29.48 -20.45 -30.05
N ASN A 269 28.36 -21.18 -30.21
CA ASN A 269 27.62 -21.26 -31.47
C ASN A 269 26.45 -20.26 -31.57
N PHE A 270 26.27 -19.37 -30.59
CA PHE A 270 25.20 -18.36 -30.58
C PHE A 270 25.81 -16.95 -30.69
N GLU A 271 25.44 -16.19 -31.72
CA GLU A 271 25.85 -14.79 -31.91
C GLU A 271 24.72 -13.80 -31.57
N GLY A 272 25.09 -12.60 -31.12
CA GLY A 272 24.18 -11.45 -31.06
C GLY A 272 22.96 -11.58 -30.13
N SER A 273 21.76 -11.31 -30.68
CA SER A 273 20.49 -11.25 -29.97
C SER A 273 20.05 -12.60 -29.38
N ASP A 274 20.40 -13.70 -30.02
CA ASP A 274 19.93 -15.04 -29.66
C ASP A 274 20.55 -15.51 -28.34
N LYS A 275 21.82 -15.18 -28.13
CA LYS A 275 22.52 -15.39 -26.86
C LYS A 275 21.88 -14.60 -25.72
N LYS A 276 21.41 -13.38 -25.97
CA LYS A 276 20.72 -12.56 -24.96
C LYS A 276 19.36 -13.13 -24.62
N VAL A 277 18.57 -13.56 -25.62
CA VAL A 277 17.25 -14.16 -25.37
C VAL A 277 17.41 -15.48 -24.61
N PHE A 278 18.35 -16.35 -25.01
CA PHE A 278 18.60 -17.61 -24.31
C PHE A 278 19.03 -17.39 -22.85
N LEU A 279 19.95 -16.46 -22.59
CA LEU A 279 20.41 -16.16 -21.23
C LEU A 279 19.31 -15.55 -20.36
N VAL A 280 18.46 -14.70 -20.92
CA VAL A 280 17.28 -14.15 -20.20
C VAL A 280 16.27 -15.25 -19.90
N SER A 281 16.00 -16.13 -20.84
CA SER A 281 15.10 -17.28 -20.65
C SER A 281 15.64 -18.26 -19.60
N LEU A 282 16.93 -18.56 -19.63
CA LEU A 282 17.58 -19.43 -18.64
C LEU A 282 17.57 -18.80 -17.23
N ALA A 283 17.83 -17.50 -17.13
CA ALA A 283 17.77 -16.77 -15.87
C ALA A 283 16.35 -16.75 -15.28
N ALA A 284 15.34 -16.54 -16.11
CA ALA A 284 13.94 -16.59 -15.71
C ALA A 284 13.51 -17.99 -15.25
N TYR A 285 13.89 -19.03 -16.01
CA TYR A 285 13.59 -20.43 -15.64
C TYR A 285 14.24 -20.82 -14.32
N THR A 286 15.50 -20.45 -14.13
CA THR A 286 16.25 -20.71 -12.90
C THR A 286 15.63 -19.95 -11.72
N SER A 287 15.17 -18.72 -11.94
CA SER A 287 14.48 -17.92 -10.91
C SER A 287 13.14 -18.55 -10.48
N ILE A 288 12.39 -19.13 -11.42
CA ILE A 288 11.14 -19.85 -11.13
C ILE A 288 11.45 -21.13 -10.34
N MET A 289 12.47 -21.89 -10.73
CA MET A 289 12.88 -23.14 -10.07
C MET A 289 13.48 -22.92 -8.66
N GLN A 290 14.06 -21.75 -8.40
CA GLN A 290 14.60 -21.39 -7.08
C GLN A 290 13.52 -20.97 -6.06
N CYS A 291 12.25 -20.93 -6.44
CA CYS A 291 11.13 -20.64 -5.53
C CYS A 291 10.81 -21.84 -4.60
N GLN A 292 11.78 -22.30 -3.81
CA GLN A 292 11.71 -23.48 -2.92
C GLN A 292 10.58 -23.44 -1.86
N HIS A 293 9.94 -22.28 -1.67
CA HIS A 293 8.88 -22.07 -0.69
C HIS A 293 7.47 -21.99 -1.31
N ARG A 294 7.32 -22.24 -2.61
CA ARG A 294 6.01 -22.27 -3.28
C ARG A 294 5.50 -23.72 -3.44
N PRO A 295 4.18 -23.94 -3.42
CA PRO A 295 3.60 -25.22 -3.82
C PRO A 295 4.03 -25.58 -5.26
N LEU A 296 4.36 -26.85 -5.50
CA LEU A 296 4.81 -27.33 -6.81
C LEU A 296 3.85 -26.97 -7.95
N THR A 297 2.53 -26.98 -7.67
CA THR A 297 1.49 -26.60 -8.63
C THR A 297 1.61 -25.15 -9.10
N GLU A 298 2.06 -24.25 -8.22
CA GLU A 298 2.24 -22.83 -8.54
C GLU A 298 3.53 -22.61 -9.36
N ILE A 299 4.59 -23.36 -9.03
CA ILE A 299 5.83 -23.37 -9.81
C ILE A 299 5.54 -23.86 -11.23
N LEU A 300 4.80 -24.96 -11.39
CA LEU A 300 4.43 -25.52 -12.68
C LEU A 300 3.55 -24.55 -13.50
N TYR A 301 2.59 -23.88 -12.85
CA TYR A 301 1.76 -22.84 -13.50
C TYR A 301 2.60 -21.65 -13.99
N LEU A 302 3.58 -21.20 -13.21
CA LEU A 302 4.49 -20.12 -13.62
C LEU A 302 5.39 -20.53 -14.79
N LEU A 303 5.92 -21.75 -14.76
CA LEU A 303 6.71 -22.30 -15.86
C LEU A 303 5.87 -22.42 -17.14
N GLU A 304 4.64 -22.90 -17.05
CA GLU A 304 3.74 -23.04 -18.19
C GLU A 304 3.40 -21.68 -18.82
N ASN A 305 3.04 -20.68 -18.02
CA ASN A 305 2.71 -19.35 -18.53
C ASN A 305 3.93 -18.62 -19.10
N TYR A 306 5.09 -18.78 -18.47
CA TYR A 306 6.33 -18.23 -19.00
C TYR A 306 6.71 -18.89 -20.33
N THR A 307 6.53 -20.19 -20.45
CA THR A 307 6.76 -20.93 -21.70
C THR A 307 5.79 -20.48 -22.79
N LYS A 308 4.50 -20.32 -22.48
CA LYS A 308 3.51 -19.77 -23.42
C LYS A 308 3.86 -18.35 -23.86
N PHE A 309 4.30 -17.49 -22.93
CA PHE A 309 4.76 -16.14 -23.26
C PHE A 309 5.97 -16.16 -24.20
N LEU A 310 6.93 -17.07 -23.96
CA LEU A 310 8.08 -17.22 -24.85
C LEU A 310 7.68 -17.72 -26.23
N LEU A 311 6.75 -18.67 -26.33
CA LEU A 311 6.22 -19.17 -27.61
C LEU A 311 5.47 -18.08 -28.38
N ASP A 312 4.58 -17.33 -27.70
CA ASP A 312 3.84 -16.19 -28.28
C ASP A 312 4.80 -15.08 -28.76
N LYS A 313 5.89 -14.85 -28.02
CA LYS A 313 6.94 -13.92 -28.46
C LYS A 313 7.83 -14.46 -29.56
N ALA A 314 8.05 -15.77 -29.60
CA ALA A 314 8.80 -16.44 -30.66
C ALA A 314 8.03 -16.53 -32.00
N GLU A 315 6.71 -16.39 -31.98
CA GLU A 315 5.92 -16.18 -33.21
C GLU A 315 6.01 -14.72 -33.71
N SER A 316 6.22 -13.76 -32.79
CA SER A 316 6.31 -12.33 -33.12
C SER A 316 7.72 -11.81 -33.45
N ILE A 317 8.74 -12.59 -33.13
CA ILE A 317 10.16 -12.35 -33.39
C ILE A 317 10.59 -13.59 -34.16
N GLU A 318 11.09 -13.49 -35.39
CA GLU A 318 11.62 -14.65 -36.15
C GLU A 318 12.71 -15.36 -35.33
N MET A 319 12.31 -16.27 -34.46
CA MET A 319 13.21 -17.03 -33.62
C MET A 319 13.66 -18.26 -34.41
N PRO A 320 14.95 -18.60 -34.37
CA PRO A 320 15.44 -19.78 -35.09
C PRO A 320 14.71 -21.04 -34.64
N GLU A 321 14.31 -21.89 -35.60
CA GLU A 321 13.57 -23.14 -35.39
C GLU A 321 14.30 -24.11 -34.41
N SER A 322 15.62 -23.97 -34.28
CA SER A 322 16.48 -24.70 -33.33
C SER A 322 16.23 -24.33 -31.85
N VAL A 323 15.74 -23.12 -31.58
CA VAL A 323 15.36 -22.64 -30.23
C VAL A 323 13.94 -23.10 -29.88
N LEU A 324 13.02 -23.01 -30.85
CA LEU A 324 11.63 -23.46 -30.71
C LEU A 324 11.54 -24.97 -30.46
N SER A 325 12.21 -25.78 -31.28
CA SER A 325 12.23 -27.26 -31.15
C SER A 325 12.75 -27.76 -29.81
N ARG A 326 13.72 -27.04 -29.19
CA ARG A 326 14.30 -27.44 -27.89
C ARG A 326 13.48 -26.96 -26.69
N SER A 327 12.80 -25.83 -26.79
CA SER A 327 11.82 -25.40 -25.76
C SER A 327 10.61 -26.35 -25.69
N LEU A 328 10.17 -26.84 -26.85
CA LEU A 328 9.12 -27.85 -26.97
C LEU A 328 9.54 -29.22 -26.40
N PHE A 329 10.84 -29.54 -26.35
CA PHE A 329 11.32 -30.83 -25.82
C PHE A 329 11.12 -30.98 -24.30
N TYR A 330 11.20 -29.87 -23.55
CA TYR A 330 10.99 -29.86 -22.09
C TYR A 330 9.52 -29.80 -21.68
N THR A 331 8.63 -29.44 -22.61
CA THR A 331 7.21 -29.18 -22.32
C THR A 331 6.42 -30.47 -21.99
N PRO A 332 6.55 -31.59 -22.73
CA PRO A 332 5.83 -32.84 -22.43
C PRO A 332 6.24 -33.51 -21.11
N GLN A 333 7.48 -33.33 -20.67
CA GLN A 333 7.98 -33.92 -19.42
C GLN A 333 7.33 -33.27 -18.19
N LEU A 334 7.04 -31.97 -18.25
CA LEU A 334 6.33 -31.21 -17.21
C LEU A 334 4.84 -31.57 -17.12
N THR A 335 4.18 -31.84 -18.25
CA THR A 335 2.76 -32.26 -18.28
C THR A 335 2.56 -33.68 -17.71
N SER A 336 3.57 -34.54 -17.76
CA SER A 336 3.51 -35.87 -17.14
C SER A 336 3.58 -35.84 -15.60
N LEU A 337 4.15 -34.78 -15.03
CA LEU A 337 4.26 -34.58 -13.57
C LEU A 337 2.98 -34.01 -12.95
N THR A 338 2.17 -33.27 -13.70
CA THR A 338 0.89 -32.70 -13.22
C THR A 338 -0.24 -33.73 -13.10
N THR A 339 -0.11 -34.91 -13.71
CA THR A 339 -1.15 -35.96 -13.71
C THR A 339 -1.00 -37.00 -12.60
N ARG A 340 0.13 -37.02 -11.87
CA ARG A 340 0.28 -37.85 -10.67
C ARG A 340 -0.24 -37.11 -9.43
N LYS A 341 -1.51 -37.34 -9.11
CA LYS A 341 -2.08 -37.05 -7.78
C LYS A 341 -1.37 -37.92 -6.74
N ASP A 342 -0.29 -37.44 -6.15
CA ASP A 342 0.13 -37.92 -4.83
C ASP A 342 0.75 -36.78 -4.03
N SER A 343 -0.01 -36.37 -3.03
CA SER A 343 0.27 -35.30 -2.09
C SER A 343 1.11 -35.83 -0.92
N SER A 344 2.41 -36.14 -1.13
CA SER A 344 3.39 -36.27 -0.02
C SER A 344 4.82 -36.69 -0.47
N SER A 345 5.46 -36.02 -1.43
CA SER A 345 6.89 -36.26 -1.67
C SER A 345 7.71 -34.97 -1.76
N THR A 346 8.73 -34.90 -0.91
CA THR A 346 9.83 -33.92 -0.91
C THR A 346 10.53 -33.88 -2.26
N ILE A 347 11.04 -32.71 -2.66
CA ILE A 347 11.60 -32.32 -3.97
C ILE A 347 12.79 -33.19 -4.48
N GLN A 348 13.32 -34.11 -3.68
CA GLN A 348 14.51 -34.90 -4.00
C GLN A 348 14.40 -35.79 -5.27
N PRO A 349 13.26 -36.45 -5.60
CA PRO A 349 13.17 -37.34 -6.76
C PRO A 349 13.19 -36.62 -8.12
N ALA A 350 12.87 -35.32 -8.15
CA ALA A 350 12.84 -34.56 -9.40
C ALA A 350 14.24 -34.23 -9.93
N PHE A 351 15.22 -34.05 -9.03
CA PHE A 351 16.62 -33.84 -9.39
C PHE A 351 17.30 -35.13 -9.89
N ASP A 352 16.93 -36.29 -9.33
CA ASP A 352 17.47 -37.58 -9.76
C ASP A 352 17.01 -37.99 -11.17
N LEU A 353 15.83 -37.55 -11.61
CA LEU A 353 15.36 -37.81 -12.98
C LEU A 353 16.15 -37.00 -14.02
N LEU A 354 16.42 -35.72 -13.74
CA LEU A 354 17.20 -34.84 -14.63
C LEU A 354 18.68 -35.26 -14.73
N GLY A 355 19.25 -35.77 -13.63
CA GLY A 355 20.64 -36.25 -13.61
C GLY A 355 20.83 -37.63 -14.26
N LYS A 356 19.79 -38.48 -14.32
CA LYS A 356 19.89 -39.82 -14.94
C LYS A 356 19.74 -39.81 -16.45
N THR A 357 19.01 -38.85 -17.03
CA THR A 357 18.87 -38.73 -18.49
C THR A 357 20.18 -38.36 -19.19
N THR A 358 21.07 -37.60 -18.52
CA THR A 358 22.40 -37.29 -19.06
C THR A 358 23.38 -38.48 -19.06
N ALA A 359 23.05 -39.59 -18.41
CA ALA A 359 23.91 -40.78 -18.33
C ALA A 359 23.56 -41.88 -19.36
N LEU A 360 22.48 -41.76 -20.13
CA LEU A 360 22.01 -42.81 -21.04
C LEU A 360 22.29 -42.55 -22.53
N GLU A 361 22.89 -41.43 -22.91
CA GLU A 361 23.22 -41.13 -24.33
C GLU A 361 24.69 -41.36 -24.71
N ASN A 362 25.50 -41.94 -23.82
CA ASN A 362 26.88 -42.34 -24.13
C ASN A 362 27.06 -43.85 -23.94
N HIS A 363 26.36 -44.68 -24.72
CA HIS A 363 26.82 -46.01 -25.12
C HIS A 363 25.94 -46.54 -26.28
N SER A 364 26.57 -46.60 -27.46
CA SER A 364 26.26 -47.45 -28.63
C SER A 364 24.96 -47.22 -29.40
#